data_AF-A0A2X3JLV2-F1
#
_entry.id   AF-A0A2X3JLV2-F1
#
_cell.length_a   1.000
_cell.length_b   1.000
_cell.length_c   1.000
_cell.angle_alpha   90.00
_cell.angle_beta   90.00
_cell.angle_gamma   90.00
#
_symmetry.space_group_name_H-M   'P 1'
#
loop_
_entity.id
_entity.type
_entity.pdbx_description
1 polymer ?
#
loop_
_entity_poly.entity_id
_entity_poly.type
_entity_poly.pdbx_seq_one_letter_code
_entity_poly.pdbx_strand_id
1 'polypeptide(L)'
;MAFKHYDVVRAVSPSDLADALAQKIREGWQPYGGPFSSYTDDGAALIQAIVAEGDVVVSGATEPEWYYVIVLAGQSNAMAYGEGLPLPDSYDAPHPRIKQLARRNTVTPGGEVCVFNDIIPADHCLHDVQDMSTINHPRADLSKGQYGCVGQGLHIAKKLLPYIPNNAGILLVPCCRGGSAFTQGTEGTFSESTGASQDSARWGVGKPLYQDLLFRTKAALQKNPKNVLLAICWMQGNSI
;
A
#
# COMPACT_ATOMS: atom_id res chain seq x y z
N MET A 1 -6.20 17.86 -31.33
CA MET A 1 -5.45 17.30 -30.19
C MET A 1 -6.37 16.33 -29.47
N ALA A 2 -5.93 15.09 -29.25
CA ALA A 2 -6.73 14.07 -28.56
C ALA A 2 -5.92 13.61 -27.33
N PHE A 3 -6.38 13.96 -26.14
CA PHE A 3 -5.76 13.52 -24.90
C PHE A 3 -6.00 12.03 -24.70
N LYS A 4 -4.95 11.31 -24.27
CA LYS A 4 -5.00 9.86 -24.02
C LYS A 4 -5.35 9.53 -22.57
N HIS A 5 -5.04 10.45 -21.65
CA HIS A 5 -5.25 10.26 -20.22
C HIS A 5 -6.05 11.42 -19.64
N TYR A 6 -6.95 11.10 -18.72
CA TYR A 6 -7.79 12.03 -17.98
C TYR A 6 -7.72 11.68 -16.49
N ASP A 7 -7.54 12.68 -15.65
CA ASP A 7 -7.52 12.54 -14.19
C ASP A 7 -8.10 13.81 -13.55
N VAL A 8 -8.30 13.79 -12.24
CA VAL A 8 -8.79 14.93 -11.47
C VAL A 8 -7.91 15.16 -10.24
N VAL A 9 -7.49 16.41 -10.04
CA VAL A 9 -6.88 16.85 -8.79
C VAL A 9 -7.99 17.34 -7.87
N ARG A 10 -8.00 16.86 -6.63
CA ARG A 10 -8.91 17.30 -5.58
C ARG A 10 -8.12 17.84 -4.40
N ALA A 11 -8.56 18.97 -3.86
CA ALA A 11 -7.91 19.63 -2.75
C ALA A 11 -8.95 20.36 -1.87
N VAL A 12 -8.63 20.55 -0.60
CA VAL A 12 -9.52 21.22 0.37
C VAL A 12 -9.25 22.73 0.48
N SER A 13 -8.18 23.23 -0.13
CA SER A 13 -7.83 24.65 -0.17
C SER A 13 -7.19 25.05 -1.50
N PRO A 14 -7.20 26.36 -1.85
CA PRO A 14 -6.54 26.85 -3.07
C PRO A 14 -5.03 26.59 -3.11
N SER A 15 -4.34 26.66 -1.97
CA SER A 15 -2.90 26.38 -1.90
C SER A 15 -2.60 24.90 -2.15
N ASP A 16 -3.38 24.00 -1.53
CA ASP A 16 -3.21 22.56 -1.74
C ASP A 16 -3.50 22.18 -3.20
N LEU A 17 -4.49 22.83 -3.82
CA LEU A 17 -4.78 22.64 -5.25
C LEU A 17 -3.60 23.09 -6.11
N ALA A 18 -3.02 24.26 -5.82
CA ALA A 18 -1.88 24.79 -6.55
C ALA A 18 -0.66 23.86 -6.45
N ASP A 19 -0.36 23.36 -5.26
CA ASP A 19 0.77 22.46 -5.02
C ASP A 19 0.57 21.11 -5.74
N ALA A 20 -0.62 20.53 -5.62
CA ALA A 20 -0.96 19.27 -6.29
C ALA A 20 -0.97 19.42 -7.81
N LEU A 21 -1.45 20.54 -8.35
CA LEU A 21 -1.39 20.83 -9.78
C LEU A 21 0.05 21.05 -10.27
N ALA A 22 0.87 21.78 -9.51
CA ALA A 22 2.28 21.97 -9.84
C ALA A 22 3.01 20.63 -9.92
N GLN A 23 2.68 19.67 -9.06
CA GLN A 23 3.20 18.31 -9.15
C GLN A 23 2.72 17.60 -10.41
N LYS A 24 1.40 17.57 -10.67
CA LYS A 24 0.85 16.93 -11.87
C LYS A 24 1.43 17.53 -13.15
N ILE A 25 1.68 18.84 -13.19
CA ILE A 25 2.33 19.49 -14.32
C ILE A 25 3.77 18.98 -14.52
N ARG A 26 4.53 18.79 -13.44
CA ARG A 26 5.87 18.15 -13.52
C ARG A 26 5.80 16.70 -14.01
N GLU A 27 4.70 16.01 -13.76
CA GLU A 27 4.44 14.64 -14.22
C GLU A 27 3.94 14.57 -15.68
N GLY A 28 3.86 15.70 -16.38
CA GLY A 28 3.43 15.78 -17.78
C GLY A 28 1.93 15.95 -17.99
N TRP A 29 1.17 16.22 -16.93
CA TRP A 29 -0.23 16.59 -17.03
C TRP A 29 -0.39 18.09 -17.34
N GLN A 30 -1.55 18.47 -17.86
CA GLN A 30 -1.94 19.87 -17.99
C GLN A 30 -3.39 20.07 -17.52
N PRO A 31 -3.71 21.23 -16.91
CA PRO A 31 -5.08 21.59 -16.58
C PRO A 31 -5.98 21.57 -17.81
N TYR A 32 -7.16 20.98 -17.66
CA TYR A 32 -8.20 20.96 -18.67
C TYR A 32 -9.40 21.78 -18.18
N GLY A 33 -9.52 23.00 -18.71
CA GLY A 33 -10.50 23.98 -18.23
C GLY A 33 -10.11 24.61 -16.88
N GLY A 34 -11.04 25.36 -16.29
CA GLY A 34 -10.85 25.98 -14.98
C GLY A 34 -11.24 25.06 -13.81
N PRO A 35 -10.70 25.30 -12.61
CA PRO A 35 -11.09 24.54 -11.44
C PRO A 35 -12.52 24.90 -11.03
N PHE A 36 -13.23 23.94 -10.44
CA PHE A 36 -14.57 24.16 -9.91
C PHE A 36 -14.66 23.67 -8.46
N SER A 37 -15.52 24.32 -7.69
CA SER A 37 -15.83 23.89 -6.32
C SER A 37 -17.00 22.92 -6.32
N SER A 38 -16.88 21.79 -5.64
CA SER A 38 -17.99 20.90 -5.31
C SER A 38 -18.20 20.86 -3.81
N TYR A 39 -19.46 20.88 -3.38
CA TYR A 39 -19.84 20.63 -1.99
C TYR A 39 -20.43 19.22 -1.92
N THR A 40 -19.80 18.33 -1.14
CA THR A 40 -20.35 17.01 -0.80
C THR A 40 -20.56 16.92 0.71
N ASP A 41 -21.14 15.81 1.18
CA ASP A 41 -21.30 15.54 2.62
C ASP A 41 -19.95 15.53 3.37
N ASP A 42 -18.83 15.38 2.65
CA ASP A 42 -17.45 15.41 3.16
C ASP A 42 -16.82 16.83 3.20
N GLY A 43 -17.57 17.87 2.82
CA GLY A 43 -17.12 19.27 2.83
C GLY A 43 -16.92 19.90 1.45
N ALA A 44 -16.33 21.10 1.43
CA ALA A 44 -15.98 21.80 0.20
C ALA A 44 -14.69 21.25 -0.40
N ALA A 45 -14.73 20.83 -1.67
CA ALA A 45 -13.56 20.41 -2.42
C ALA A 45 -13.37 21.30 -3.66
N LEU A 46 -12.13 21.68 -3.93
CA LEU A 46 -11.71 22.24 -5.20
C LEU A 46 -11.25 21.12 -6.11
N ILE A 47 -11.78 21.09 -7.33
CA ILE A 47 -11.51 20.04 -8.31
C ILE A 47 -10.99 20.68 -9.59
N GLN A 48 -9.85 20.19 -10.08
CA GLN A 48 -9.29 20.55 -11.39
C GLN A 48 -9.17 19.30 -12.24
N ALA A 49 -9.86 19.27 -13.38
CA ALA A 49 -9.63 18.25 -14.40
C ALA A 49 -8.25 18.44 -15.03
N ILE A 50 -7.54 17.35 -15.27
CA ILE A 50 -6.22 17.34 -15.90
C ILE A 50 -6.17 16.29 -17.01
N VAL A 51 -5.35 16.55 -18.02
CA VAL A 51 -5.19 15.69 -19.20
C VAL A 51 -3.72 15.52 -19.56
N ALA A 52 -3.38 14.44 -20.26
CA ALA A 52 -2.03 14.24 -20.80
C ALA A 52 -2.09 13.61 -22.21
N GLU A 53 -1.14 14.01 -23.07
CA GLU A 53 -1.02 13.52 -24.46
C GLU A 53 -0.01 12.36 -24.62
N GLY A 54 1.05 12.34 -23.79
CA GLY A 54 2.10 11.32 -23.78
C GLY A 54 2.05 10.39 -22.56
N ASP A 55 3.06 9.52 -22.43
CA ASP A 55 3.24 8.71 -21.23
C ASP A 55 3.44 9.64 -20.02
N VAL A 56 2.50 9.59 -19.09
CA VAL A 56 2.55 10.38 -17.86
C VAL A 56 3.75 9.90 -17.06
N VAL A 57 4.70 10.79 -16.84
CA VAL A 57 5.90 10.45 -16.08
C VAL A 57 5.54 10.61 -14.61
N VAL A 58 5.32 9.51 -13.88
CA VAL A 58 5.23 9.52 -12.40
C VAL A 58 6.64 9.75 -11.79
N SER A 59 7.45 10.61 -12.41
CA SER A 59 8.81 10.95 -11.98
C SER A 59 8.83 12.39 -11.46
N GLY A 60 8.23 12.58 -10.29
CA GLY A 60 8.31 13.83 -9.55
C GLY A 60 8.19 13.67 -8.05
N ALA A 61 7.78 12.48 -7.58
CA ALA A 61 7.76 12.16 -6.16
C ALA A 61 9.19 11.93 -5.68
N THR A 62 9.81 12.98 -5.14
CA THR A 62 10.90 12.83 -4.18
C THR A 62 10.49 11.82 -3.12
N GLU A 63 11.42 10.95 -2.70
CA GLU A 63 11.20 10.05 -1.57
C GLU A 63 10.58 10.82 -0.40
N PRO A 64 9.52 10.30 0.25
CA PRO A 64 8.89 10.95 1.39
C PRO A 64 9.91 11.28 2.49
N GLU A 65 9.78 12.46 3.11
CA GLU A 65 10.59 12.84 4.27
C GLU A 65 10.22 12.02 5.51
N TRP A 66 8.99 11.53 5.59
CA TRP A 66 8.42 10.73 6.69
C TRP A 66 7.14 10.02 6.24
N TYR A 67 6.60 9.12 7.05
CA TYR A 67 5.47 8.26 6.70
C TYR A 67 4.35 8.26 7.74
N TYR A 68 3.10 8.28 7.28
CA TYR A 68 1.98 7.72 8.03
C TYR A 68 2.05 6.19 7.96
N VAL A 69 2.07 5.54 9.12
CA VAL A 69 2.15 4.09 9.24
C VAL A 69 0.75 3.50 9.35
N ILE A 70 0.45 2.52 8.49
CA ILE A 70 -0.81 1.75 8.54
C ILE A 70 -0.46 0.27 8.69
N VAL A 71 -0.95 -0.34 9.76
CA VAL A 71 -0.76 -1.78 10.00
C VAL A 71 -1.93 -2.53 9.39
N LEU A 72 -1.64 -3.58 8.62
CA LEU A 72 -2.64 -4.50 8.07
C LEU A 72 -2.51 -5.82 8.83
N ALA A 73 -3.56 -6.25 9.52
CA ALA A 73 -3.54 -7.45 10.33
C ALA A 73 -4.87 -8.20 10.32
N GLY A 74 -4.81 -9.49 10.66
CA GLY A 74 -5.95 -10.40 10.66
C GLY A 74 -5.69 -11.63 9.79
N GLN A 75 -6.71 -12.08 9.07
CA GLN A 75 -6.66 -13.30 8.26
C GLN A 75 -6.79 -13.05 6.76
N SER A 76 -7.25 -14.05 5.99
CA SER A 76 -7.30 -14.04 4.53
C SER A 76 -7.92 -12.78 3.92
N ASN A 77 -9.07 -12.33 4.44
CA ASN A 77 -9.76 -11.15 3.92
C ASN A 77 -9.03 -9.82 4.24
N ALA A 78 -7.99 -9.83 5.07
CA ALA A 78 -7.14 -8.68 5.36
C ALA A 78 -5.96 -8.55 4.38
N MET A 79 -5.75 -9.53 3.49
CA MET A 79 -4.55 -9.67 2.66
C MET A 79 -4.88 -10.15 1.24
N ALA A 80 -3.83 -10.48 0.47
CA ALA A 80 -3.94 -10.88 -0.92
C ALA A 80 -4.62 -12.25 -1.11
N TYR A 81 -5.94 -12.26 -1.05
CA TYR A 81 -6.80 -13.41 -1.38
C TYR A 81 -7.73 -13.15 -2.57
N GLY A 82 -7.66 -11.95 -3.18
CA GLY A 82 -8.34 -11.67 -4.44
C GLY A 82 -7.73 -12.48 -5.57
N GLU A 83 -8.54 -13.35 -6.20
CA GLU A 83 -8.09 -14.25 -7.27
C GLU A 83 -8.15 -13.63 -8.67
N GLY A 84 -8.63 -12.39 -8.77
CA GLY A 84 -8.66 -11.65 -10.04
C GLY A 84 -7.27 -11.35 -10.58
N LEU A 85 -7.16 -11.16 -11.90
CA LEU A 85 -5.91 -10.81 -12.56
C LEU A 85 -5.37 -9.47 -12.03
N PRO A 86 -4.13 -9.39 -11.52
CA PRO A 86 -3.51 -8.13 -11.16
C PRO A 86 -3.35 -7.18 -12.35
N LEU A 87 -3.50 -5.89 -12.12
CA LEU A 87 -3.46 -4.82 -13.12
C LEU A 87 -2.34 -3.80 -12.81
N PRO A 88 -1.05 -4.21 -12.86
CA PRO A 88 0.09 -3.40 -12.43
C PRO A 88 0.32 -2.15 -13.28
N ASP A 89 -0.20 -2.10 -14.50
CA ASP A 89 -0.13 -0.91 -15.35
C ASP A 89 -1.23 0.13 -15.01
N SER A 90 -2.11 -0.16 -14.05
CA SER A 90 -3.25 0.71 -13.71
C SER A 90 -3.59 0.70 -12.20
N TYR A 91 -4.69 0.07 -11.80
CA TYR A 91 -5.21 0.10 -10.44
C TYR A 91 -4.23 -0.46 -9.41
N ASP A 92 -3.40 -1.42 -9.81
CA ASP A 92 -2.43 -2.10 -8.95
C ASP A 92 -1.01 -1.53 -9.08
N ALA A 93 -0.83 -0.47 -9.88
CA ALA A 93 0.48 0.17 -10.07
C ALA A 93 1.08 0.64 -8.73
N PRO A 94 2.34 0.33 -8.42
CA PRO A 94 3.02 0.91 -7.27
C PRO A 94 3.02 2.45 -7.33
N HIS A 95 3.08 3.09 -6.16
CA HIS A 95 3.20 4.54 -6.07
C HIS A 95 4.49 4.93 -5.33
N PRO A 96 5.29 5.90 -5.80
CA PRO A 96 6.58 6.24 -5.18
C PRO A 96 6.50 6.59 -3.68
N ARG A 97 5.41 7.26 -3.25
CA ARG A 97 5.14 7.64 -1.85
C ARG A 97 4.47 6.54 -1.01
N ILE A 98 4.19 5.36 -1.57
CA ILE A 98 3.56 4.24 -0.85
C ILE A 98 4.56 3.08 -0.79
N LYS A 99 4.96 2.74 0.43
CA LYS A 99 5.95 1.71 0.73
C LYS A 99 5.36 0.66 1.65
N GLN A 100 6.05 -0.46 1.81
CA GLN A 100 5.75 -1.49 2.81
C GLN A 100 7.02 -1.95 3.52
N LEU A 101 6.87 -2.53 4.70
CA LEU A 101 7.96 -3.29 5.34
C LEU A 101 8.10 -4.68 4.72
N ALA A 102 9.28 -4.99 4.21
CA ALA A 102 9.60 -6.26 3.61
C ALA A 102 9.53 -7.44 4.60
N ARG A 103 9.11 -8.60 4.11
CA ARG A 103 9.27 -9.93 4.74
C ARG A 103 9.98 -10.96 3.87
N ARG A 104 9.61 -11.04 2.59
CA ARG A 104 10.21 -11.97 1.61
C ARG A 104 11.69 -11.67 1.38
N ASN A 105 12.38 -12.57 0.70
CA ASN A 105 13.79 -12.41 0.33
C ASN A 105 14.00 -11.50 -0.89
N THR A 106 12.93 -11.21 -1.64
CA THR A 106 12.93 -10.33 -2.81
C THR A 106 11.69 -9.43 -2.81
N VAL A 107 11.83 -8.23 -3.38
CA VAL A 107 10.76 -7.21 -3.46
C VAL A 107 9.56 -7.72 -4.26
N THR A 108 9.82 -8.40 -5.36
CA THR A 108 8.87 -9.12 -6.21
C THR A 108 9.44 -10.50 -6.53
N PRO A 109 8.65 -11.49 -6.97
CA PRO A 109 9.18 -12.80 -7.33
C PRO A 109 10.28 -12.69 -8.41
N GLY A 110 11.52 -13.06 -8.04
CA GLY A 110 12.69 -12.95 -8.93
C GLY A 110 13.25 -11.53 -9.09
N GLY A 111 12.74 -10.56 -8.33
CA GLY A 111 13.19 -9.18 -8.34
C GLY A 111 14.39 -8.92 -7.41
N GLU A 112 14.58 -7.64 -7.07
CA GLU A 112 15.66 -7.19 -6.19
C GLU A 112 15.58 -7.85 -4.81
N VAL A 113 16.73 -8.16 -4.23
CA VAL A 113 16.83 -8.71 -2.86
C VAL A 113 16.36 -7.67 -1.85
N CYS A 114 15.60 -8.10 -0.86
CA CYS A 114 15.27 -7.29 0.32
C CYS A 114 15.45 -8.10 1.59
N VAL A 115 15.70 -7.40 2.69
CA VAL A 115 15.85 -7.97 4.04
C VAL A 115 14.60 -7.64 4.86
N PHE A 116 14.30 -8.47 5.86
CA PHE A 116 13.19 -8.25 6.78
C PHE A 116 13.19 -6.82 7.34
N ASN A 117 12.06 -6.13 7.22
CA ASN A 117 11.84 -4.71 7.58
C ASN A 117 12.60 -3.66 6.76
N ASP A 118 13.12 -4.00 5.59
CA ASP A 118 13.47 -2.99 4.59
C ASP A 118 12.22 -2.23 4.13
N ILE A 119 12.39 -0.94 3.82
CA ILE A 119 11.33 -0.13 3.20
C ILE A 119 11.41 -0.37 1.70
N ILE A 120 10.41 -1.04 1.16
CA ILE A 120 10.34 -1.42 -0.26
C ILE A 120 9.06 -0.86 -0.90
N PRO A 121 8.97 -0.79 -2.23
CA PRO A 121 7.72 -0.45 -2.91
C PRO A 121 6.55 -1.35 -2.46
N ALA A 122 5.37 -0.76 -2.30
CA ALA A 122 4.14 -1.50 -2.11
C ALA A 122 3.47 -1.78 -3.47
N ASP A 123 3.01 -3.01 -3.66
CA ASP A 123 2.19 -3.41 -4.80
C ASP A 123 0.93 -4.16 -4.32
N HIS A 124 0.21 -4.82 -5.24
CA HIS A 124 -1.05 -5.52 -4.94
C HIS A 124 -0.88 -6.76 -4.03
N CYS A 125 0.32 -7.32 -3.91
CA CYS A 125 0.58 -8.55 -3.15
C CYS A 125 1.62 -8.31 -2.04
N LEU A 126 1.16 -7.69 -0.96
CA LEU A 126 2.00 -7.24 0.16
C LEU A 126 2.69 -8.39 0.93
N HIS A 127 3.76 -8.05 1.66
CA HIS A 127 4.65 -8.96 2.39
C HIS A 127 4.05 -9.41 3.75
N ASP A 128 2.82 -9.92 3.72
CA ASP A 128 2.13 -10.52 4.87
C ASP A 128 2.86 -11.78 5.40
N VAL A 129 2.44 -12.32 6.56
CA VAL A 129 3.08 -13.51 7.15
C VAL A 129 2.98 -14.71 6.19
N GLN A 130 1.88 -14.81 5.45
CA GLN A 130 1.72 -15.81 4.40
C GLN A 130 2.03 -15.19 3.04
N ASP A 131 3.03 -15.74 2.36
CA ASP A 131 3.36 -15.36 0.99
C ASP A 131 2.32 -15.87 -0.02
N MET A 132 1.62 -14.95 -0.68
CA MET A 132 0.63 -15.22 -1.73
C MET A 132 1.16 -14.90 -3.14
N SER A 133 2.42 -14.50 -3.26
CA SER A 133 3.01 -14.02 -4.52
C SER A 133 3.25 -15.10 -5.57
N THR A 134 3.21 -16.38 -5.17
CA THR A 134 3.37 -17.52 -6.06
C THR A 134 2.03 -18.11 -6.54
N ILE A 135 0.90 -17.58 -6.05
CA ILE A 135 -0.45 -18.07 -6.38
C ILE A 135 -1.01 -17.23 -7.52
N ASN A 136 -0.64 -17.59 -8.76
CA ASN A 136 -0.92 -16.78 -9.94
C ASN A 136 -2.28 -17.08 -10.56
N HIS A 137 -2.93 -16.04 -11.09
CA HIS A 137 -4.09 -16.21 -11.98
C HIS A 137 -3.71 -17.02 -13.24
N PRO A 138 -4.57 -17.92 -13.78
CA PRO A 138 -4.23 -18.76 -14.94
C PRO A 138 -3.88 -18.01 -16.23
N ARG A 139 -4.23 -16.73 -16.32
CA ARG A 139 -3.92 -15.84 -17.46
C ARG A 139 -2.89 -14.76 -17.14
N ALA A 140 -2.17 -14.90 -16.03
CA ALA A 140 -1.13 -13.96 -15.65
C ALA A 140 0.04 -13.96 -16.65
N ASP A 141 0.46 -12.77 -17.06
CA ASP A 141 1.75 -12.55 -17.72
C ASP A 141 2.76 -12.07 -16.67
N LEU A 142 3.61 -12.99 -16.20
CA LEU A 142 4.59 -12.68 -15.16
C LEU A 142 5.66 -11.69 -15.61
N SER A 143 5.91 -11.57 -16.91
CA SER A 143 6.83 -10.58 -17.45
C SER A 143 6.34 -9.15 -17.26
N LYS A 144 5.04 -8.97 -17.00
CA LYS A 144 4.38 -7.70 -16.70
C LYS A 144 4.13 -7.47 -15.22
N GLY A 145 4.68 -8.33 -14.34
CA GLY A 145 4.45 -8.21 -12.90
C GLY A 145 3.06 -8.65 -12.43
N GLN A 146 2.31 -9.42 -13.23
CA GLN A 146 0.98 -9.94 -12.86
C GLN A 146 1.04 -11.17 -11.94
N TYR A 147 1.93 -11.14 -10.96
CA TYR A 147 2.14 -12.27 -10.05
C TYR A 147 1.15 -12.26 -8.87
N GLY A 148 0.91 -13.43 -8.29
CA GLY A 148 0.17 -13.58 -7.03
C GLY A 148 -1.30 -13.19 -7.07
N CYS A 149 -1.88 -13.18 -5.87
CA CYS A 149 -3.22 -12.67 -5.59
C CYS A 149 -3.21 -11.16 -5.32
N VAL A 150 -4.40 -10.54 -5.24
CA VAL A 150 -4.59 -9.11 -5.00
C VAL A 150 -5.15 -8.86 -3.59
N GLY A 151 -4.54 -7.93 -2.86
CA GLY A 151 -5.00 -7.46 -1.55
C GLY A 151 -5.27 -5.95 -1.55
N GLN A 152 -6.14 -5.49 -0.64
CA GLN A 152 -6.65 -4.12 -0.61
C GLN A 152 -5.69 -3.06 -0.02
N GLY A 153 -4.57 -3.49 0.58
CA GLY A 153 -3.69 -2.59 1.34
C GLY A 153 -3.11 -1.44 0.50
N LEU A 154 -2.67 -1.73 -0.73
CA LEU A 154 -2.23 -0.71 -1.69
C LEU A 154 -3.35 0.29 -2.01
N HIS A 155 -4.57 -0.21 -2.26
CA HIS A 155 -5.70 0.62 -2.67
C HIS A 155 -6.19 1.52 -1.53
N ILE A 156 -6.16 1.04 -0.29
CA ILE A 156 -6.39 1.86 0.90
C ILE A 156 -5.37 3.02 0.93
N ALA A 157 -4.08 2.70 0.81
CA ALA A 157 -3.04 3.73 0.82
C ALA A 157 -3.19 4.74 -0.33
N LYS A 158 -3.45 4.28 -1.56
CA LYS A 158 -3.69 5.16 -2.72
C LYS A 158 -4.84 6.13 -2.48
N LYS A 159 -5.94 5.65 -1.87
CA LYS A 159 -7.12 6.48 -1.57
C LYS A 159 -6.86 7.49 -0.44
N LEU A 160 -5.95 7.20 0.47
CA LEU A 160 -5.57 8.11 1.56
C LEU A 160 -4.55 9.17 1.13
N LEU A 161 -3.72 8.85 0.13
CA LEU A 161 -2.60 9.70 -0.28
C LEU A 161 -2.98 11.16 -0.61
N PRO A 162 -4.13 11.48 -1.25
CA PRO A 162 -4.55 12.86 -1.50
C PRO A 162 -4.84 13.68 -0.24
N TYR A 163 -5.02 13.03 0.91
CA TYR A 163 -5.39 13.68 2.18
C TYR A 163 -4.20 13.87 3.12
N ILE A 164 -2.97 13.56 2.69
CA ILE A 164 -1.76 13.73 3.50
C ILE A 164 -0.78 14.74 2.86
N PRO A 165 0.09 15.40 3.64
CA PRO A 165 1.06 16.37 3.11
C PRO A 165 1.96 15.80 2.02
N ASN A 166 2.34 16.61 1.03
CA ASN A 166 3.14 16.17 -0.13
C ASN A 166 4.52 15.61 0.24
N ASN A 167 5.13 16.07 1.33
CA ASN A 167 6.39 15.54 1.83
C ASN A 167 6.24 14.25 2.67
N ALA A 168 5.00 13.79 2.92
CA ALA A 168 4.72 12.57 3.67
C ALA A 168 4.36 11.41 2.72
N GLY A 169 4.65 10.18 3.13
CA GLY A 169 4.28 8.95 2.45
C GLY A 169 3.36 8.09 3.30
N ILE A 170 2.99 6.92 2.78
CA ILE A 170 2.31 5.87 3.55
C ILE A 170 3.22 4.65 3.63
N LEU A 171 3.49 4.18 4.84
CA LEU A 171 4.25 2.96 5.09
C LEU A 171 3.30 1.88 5.61
N LEU A 172 3.05 0.88 4.77
CA LEU A 172 2.24 -0.29 5.10
C LEU A 172 3.05 -1.29 5.93
N VAL A 173 2.43 -1.84 6.96
CA VAL A 173 3.01 -2.89 7.81
C VAL A 173 2.14 -4.14 7.67
N PRO A 174 2.39 -5.00 6.67
CA PRO A 174 1.62 -6.22 6.44
C PRO A 174 2.00 -7.31 7.46
N CYS A 175 1.00 -7.80 8.18
CA CYS A 175 1.08 -8.75 9.30
C CYS A 175 -0.07 -9.78 9.28
N CYS A 176 -0.74 -9.96 8.15
CA CYS A 176 -1.88 -10.86 8.02
C CYS A 176 -1.45 -12.31 7.84
N ARG A 177 -2.34 -13.24 8.23
CA ARG A 177 -2.16 -14.68 8.01
C ARG A 177 -3.47 -15.38 7.71
N GLY A 178 -3.64 -15.92 6.51
CA GLY A 178 -4.81 -16.71 6.12
C GLY A 178 -5.06 -17.90 7.06
N GLY A 179 -6.32 -18.18 7.38
CA GLY A 179 -6.70 -19.28 8.27
C GLY A 179 -6.26 -19.13 9.74
N SER A 180 -5.71 -17.97 10.12
CA SER A 180 -5.37 -17.69 11.52
C SER A 180 -6.62 -17.47 12.39
N ALA A 181 -6.53 -17.84 13.67
CA ALA A 181 -7.62 -17.71 14.64
C ALA A 181 -7.09 -17.38 16.05
N PHE A 182 -7.98 -17.01 16.96
CA PHE A 182 -7.65 -16.84 18.39
C PHE A 182 -7.74 -18.17 19.17
N THR A 183 -8.71 -19.01 18.83
CA THR A 183 -9.08 -20.24 19.56
C THR A 183 -8.42 -21.51 19.03
N GLN A 184 -7.90 -21.48 17.80
CA GLN A 184 -7.25 -22.62 17.14
C GLN A 184 -6.06 -22.21 16.26
N GLY A 185 -5.37 -23.19 15.67
CA GLY A 185 -4.20 -22.98 14.83
C GLY A 185 -2.87 -23.15 15.58
N THR A 186 -1.83 -23.47 14.81
CA THR A 186 -0.44 -23.64 15.26
C THR A 186 0.13 -22.32 15.78
N GLU A 187 0.89 -22.35 16.86
CA GLU A 187 1.51 -21.14 17.39
C GLU A 187 2.62 -20.63 16.46
N GLY A 188 3.44 -21.55 15.93
CA GLY A 188 4.64 -21.26 15.17
C GLY A 188 5.72 -20.64 16.06
N THR A 189 6.58 -19.82 15.48
CA THR A 189 7.72 -19.19 16.17
C THR A 189 7.86 -17.72 15.76
N PHE A 190 8.53 -16.94 16.59
CA PHE A 190 8.91 -15.56 16.30
C PHE A 190 10.43 -15.40 16.38
N SER A 191 10.99 -14.67 15.42
CA SER A 191 12.37 -14.21 15.44
C SER A 191 12.44 -12.72 15.10
N GLU A 192 13.33 -11.97 15.72
CA GLU A 192 13.55 -10.56 15.39
C GLU A 192 14.14 -10.38 13.97
N SER A 193 14.78 -11.41 13.40
CA SER A 193 15.39 -11.37 12.07
C SER A 193 14.45 -11.73 10.92
N THR A 194 13.35 -12.44 11.18
CA THR A 194 12.44 -12.95 10.13
C THR A 194 10.94 -12.76 10.46
N GLY A 195 10.62 -12.31 11.68
CA GLY A 195 9.25 -12.18 12.15
C GLY A 195 8.60 -13.52 12.53
N ALA A 196 7.28 -13.55 12.47
CA ALA A 196 6.50 -14.79 12.63
C ALA A 196 6.81 -15.79 11.51
N SER A 197 6.89 -17.08 11.87
CA SER A 197 7.08 -18.16 10.90
C SER A 197 5.82 -18.43 10.07
N GLN A 198 5.99 -19.01 8.88
CA GLN A 198 4.91 -19.30 7.93
C GLN A 198 3.78 -20.16 8.52
N ASP A 199 4.13 -21.06 9.46
CA ASP A 199 3.20 -21.95 10.15
C ASP A 199 2.48 -21.31 11.34
N SER A 200 2.87 -20.10 11.76
CA SER A 200 2.11 -19.34 12.77
C SER A 200 0.69 -19.10 12.27
N ALA A 201 -0.30 -19.53 13.03
CA ALA A 201 -1.73 -19.41 12.72
C ALA A 201 -2.58 -19.07 13.97
N ARG A 202 -1.93 -18.73 15.10
CA ARG A 202 -2.59 -18.36 16.35
C ARG A 202 -2.37 -16.89 16.68
N TRP A 203 -3.46 -16.13 16.74
CA TRP A 203 -3.48 -14.80 17.34
C TRP A 203 -3.67 -14.90 18.86
N GLY A 204 -3.12 -13.93 19.58
CA GLY A 204 -3.25 -13.83 21.03
C GLY A 204 -2.03 -13.16 21.65
N VAL A 205 -2.20 -12.58 22.84
CA VAL A 205 -1.09 -11.93 23.55
C VAL A 205 0.05 -12.93 23.77
N GLY A 206 1.27 -12.51 23.43
CA GLY A 206 2.47 -13.34 23.53
C GLY A 206 2.63 -14.38 22.42
N LYS A 207 1.68 -14.52 21.48
CA LYS A 207 1.81 -15.43 20.33
C LYS A 207 2.65 -14.80 19.21
N PRO A 208 3.28 -15.61 18.35
CA PRO A 208 4.15 -15.09 17.30
C PRO A 208 3.52 -14.06 16.36
N LEU A 209 2.26 -14.23 15.96
CA LEU A 209 1.56 -13.24 15.11
C LEU A 209 1.40 -11.89 15.83
N TYR A 210 1.12 -11.91 17.13
CA TYR A 210 1.03 -10.69 17.95
C TYR A 210 2.39 -10.03 18.16
N GLN A 211 3.43 -10.83 18.40
CA GLN A 211 4.81 -10.33 18.51
C GLN A 211 5.27 -9.70 17.20
N ASP A 212 4.98 -10.34 16.06
CA ASP A 212 5.29 -9.83 14.72
C ASP A 212 4.60 -8.49 14.43
N LEU A 213 3.30 -8.37 14.73
CA LEU A 213 2.56 -7.11 14.62
C LEU A 213 3.23 -6.00 15.42
N LEU A 214 3.51 -6.23 16.70
CA LEU A 214 4.13 -5.23 17.57
C LEU A 214 5.53 -4.86 17.11
N PHE A 215 6.36 -5.86 16.78
CA PHE A 215 7.75 -5.68 16.39
C PHE A 215 7.85 -4.87 15.09
N ARG A 216 7.08 -5.23 14.07
CA ARG A 216 7.08 -4.55 12.77
C ARG A 216 6.48 -3.16 12.85
N THR A 217 5.44 -2.95 13.67
CA THR A 217 4.88 -1.61 13.90
C THR A 217 5.90 -0.70 14.57
N LYS A 218 6.62 -1.19 15.59
CA LYS A 218 7.70 -0.44 16.24
C LYS A 218 8.85 -0.15 15.27
N ALA A 219 9.26 -1.14 14.47
CA ALA A 219 10.29 -0.97 13.46
C ALA A 219 9.90 0.15 12.47
N ALA A 220 8.66 0.16 11.96
CA ALA A 220 8.17 1.22 11.07
C ALA A 220 8.26 2.62 11.71
N LEU A 221 7.85 2.77 12.97
CA LEU A 221 7.90 4.05 13.68
C LEU A 221 9.34 4.47 14.02
N GLN A 222 10.24 3.53 14.28
CA GLN A 222 11.65 3.81 14.60
C GLN A 222 12.50 4.20 13.39
N LYS A 223 12.08 3.88 12.16
CA LYS A 223 12.80 4.27 10.93
C LYS A 223 12.94 5.79 10.80
N ASN A 224 11.98 6.55 11.32
CA ASN A 224 12.02 8.01 11.31
C ASN A 224 11.17 8.58 12.46
N PRO A 225 11.71 9.47 13.32
CA PRO A 225 10.99 10.01 14.47
C PRO A 225 9.76 10.84 14.12
N LYS A 226 9.60 11.28 12.86
CA LYS A 226 8.39 11.96 12.36
C LYS A 226 7.29 10.99 11.91
N ASN A 227 7.55 9.68 11.86
CA ASN A 227 6.53 8.71 11.47
C ASN A 227 5.38 8.70 12.49
N VAL A 228 4.15 8.61 11.98
CA VAL A 228 2.93 8.63 12.81
C VAL A 228 2.13 7.36 12.55
N LEU A 229 1.78 6.62 13.60
CA LEU A 229 0.82 5.52 13.48
C LEU A 229 -0.57 6.12 13.19
N LEU A 230 -1.08 5.88 11.99
CA LEU A 230 -2.39 6.38 11.57
C LEU A 230 -3.51 5.42 11.97
N ALA A 231 -3.34 4.13 11.67
CA ALA A 231 -4.38 3.13 11.90
C ALA A 231 -3.83 1.70 11.96
N ILE A 232 -4.63 0.81 12.54
CA ILE A 232 -4.52 -0.64 12.38
C ILE A 232 -5.80 -1.10 11.67
N CYS A 233 -5.68 -1.55 10.42
CA CYS A 233 -6.77 -2.18 9.69
C CYS A 233 -6.82 -3.67 10.06
N TRP A 234 -7.87 -4.06 10.80
CA TRP A 234 -8.04 -5.41 11.32
C TRP A 234 -9.22 -6.12 10.65
N MET A 235 -8.96 -7.24 9.97
CA MET A 235 -10.02 -8.10 9.40
C MET A 235 -9.77 -9.58 9.76
N GLN A 236 -10.49 -10.05 10.79
CA GLN A 236 -10.40 -11.41 11.33
C GLN A 236 -11.79 -11.90 11.75
N GLY A 237 -12.01 -13.21 11.80
CA GLY A 237 -13.18 -13.80 12.45
C GLY A 237 -13.82 -14.98 11.71
N ASN A 238 -13.37 -15.31 10.50
CA ASN A 238 -13.96 -16.43 9.75
C ASN A 238 -13.55 -17.80 10.28
N SER A 239 -12.43 -17.88 11.01
CA SER A 239 -11.93 -19.12 11.62
C SER A 239 -12.26 -19.10 13.11
N ILE A 240 -13.15 -20.01 13.53
CA ILE A 240 -13.62 -20.21 14.92
C ILE A 240 -13.09 -21.55 15.43
#